data_AF-A0A964KXQ2-F1
#
_entry.id   AF-A0A964KXQ2-F1
#
_cell.length_a   1.000
_cell.length_b   1.000
_cell.length_c   1.000
_cell.angle_alpha   90.00
_cell.angle_beta   90.00
_cell.angle_gamma   90.00
#
_symmetry.space_group_name_H-M   'P 1'
#
loop_
_entity.id
_entity.type
_entity.pdbx_description
1 polymer ?
#
loop_
_entity_poly.entity_id
_entity_poly.type
_entity_poly.pdbx_seq_one_letter_code
_entity_poly.pdbx_strand_id
1 'polypeptide(L)'
;MAKISKYVVSTVIVLLIIIAGIYFYIFNSPHRDVENEDALTITADSLYTIYSNNEDGGNALFLDKTLQVTGEILDTLHNNIGQSVLLLKVNSELSSVVCTFTESIDNFIPSQIIIVKGICSGYDGIDVKVGKCMLVKTLN
;
A
#
# COMPACT_ATOMS: atom_id res chain seq x y z
N MET A 1 41.74 32.12 13.03
CA MET A 1 40.65 31.66 13.93
C MET A 1 39.39 32.43 13.54
N ALA A 2 38.46 31.80 12.82
CA ALA A 2 37.26 32.47 12.35
C ALA A 2 36.35 32.82 13.53
N LYS A 3 36.04 34.10 13.74
CA LYS A 3 35.04 34.54 14.72
C LYS A 3 33.67 34.12 14.22
N ILE A 4 33.17 32.98 14.69
CA ILE A 4 31.83 32.51 14.37
C ILE A 4 30.85 33.46 15.06
N SER A 5 30.12 34.21 14.25
CA SER A 5 29.10 35.15 14.71
C SER A 5 28.00 34.39 15.45
N LYS A 6 27.54 34.92 16.60
CA LYS A 6 26.43 34.38 17.39
C LYS A 6 25.18 34.07 16.56
N TYR A 7 24.97 34.81 15.47
CA TYR A 7 23.88 34.58 14.52
C TYR A 7 24.07 33.31 13.69
N VAL A 8 25.31 32.98 13.30
CA VAL A 8 25.62 31.73 12.57
C VAL A 8 25.40 30.52 13.47
N VAL A 9 25.80 30.60 14.74
CA VAL A 9 25.53 29.55 15.73
C VAL A 9 24.03 29.37 15.94
N SER A 10 23.28 30.48 16.06
CA SER A 10 21.83 30.45 16.23
C SER A 10 21.11 29.82 15.03
N THR A 11 21.52 30.14 13.79
CA THR A 11 20.90 29.58 12.59
C THR A 11 21.14 28.07 12.47
N VAL A 12 22.35 27.60 12.81
CA VAL A 12 22.68 26.16 12.79
C VAL A 12 21.86 25.40 13.83
N ILE A 13 21.64 25.98 15.02
CA ILE A 13 20.82 25.36 16.08
C ILE A 13 19.36 25.24 15.63
N VAL A 14 18.79 26.29 15.02
CA VAL A 14 17.41 26.25 14.50
C VAL A 14 17.28 25.19 13.40
N LEU A 15 18.27 25.09 12.51
CA LEU A 15 18.27 24.08 11.45
C LEU A 15 18.29 22.64 12.02
N LEU A 16 19.09 22.41 13.06
CA LEU A 16 19.15 21.12 13.75
C LEU A 16 17.83 20.76 14.45
N ILE A 17 17.13 21.74 15.03
CA ILE A 17 15.82 21.52 15.66
C ILE A 17 14.77 21.13 14.62
N ILE A 18 14.77 21.78 13.44
CA ILE A 18 13.85 21.44 12.35
C ILE A 18 14.11 20.02 11.85
N ILE A 19 15.38 19.65 11.62
CA ILE A 19 15.75 18.29 11.17
C ILE A 19 15.34 17.24 12.22
N ALA A 20 15.59 17.50 13.51
CA ALA A 20 15.17 16.60 14.59
C ALA A 20 13.64 16.48 14.67
N GLY A 21 12.89 17.57 14.46
CA GLY A 21 11.43 17.56 14.42
C GLY A 21 10.87 16.74 13.25
N ILE A 22 11.44 16.88 12.06
CA ILE A 22 11.08 16.06 10.89
C ILE A 22 11.40 14.58 11.13
N TYR A 23 12.58 14.29 11.68
CA TYR A 23 12.99 12.92 11.99
C TYR A 23 12.05 12.28 13.02
N PHE A 24 11.70 13.02 14.09
CA PHE A 24 10.76 12.56 15.10
C PHE A 24 9.35 12.35 14.53
N TYR A 25 8.88 13.22 13.64
CA TYR A 25 7.57 13.09 13.01
C TYR A 25 7.48 11.86 12.09
N ILE A 26 8.53 11.58 11.32
CA ILE A 26 8.59 10.41 10.44
C ILE A 26 8.69 9.13 11.28
N PHE A 27 9.54 9.11 12.31
CA PHE A 27 9.80 7.91 13.11
C PHE A 27 8.70 7.59 14.12
N ASN A 28 7.99 8.62 14.60
CA ASN A 28 6.86 8.49 15.52
C ASN A 28 5.50 8.54 14.81
N SER A 29 5.48 8.47 13.47
CA SER A 29 4.23 8.23 12.76
C SER A 29 3.68 6.89 13.25
N PRO A 30 2.47 6.87 13.84
CA PRO A 30 1.90 5.65 14.39
C PRO A 30 1.90 4.58 13.29
N HIS A 31 2.39 3.38 13.64
CA HIS A 31 2.34 2.25 12.72
C HIS A 31 0.88 2.07 12.33
N ARG A 32 0.57 2.46 11.09
CA ARG A 32 -0.81 2.49 10.62
C ARG A 32 -1.36 1.09 10.64
N ASP A 33 -2.31 0.86 11.54
CA ASP A 33 -2.83 -0.45 11.83
C ASP A 33 -3.95 -0.77 10.85
N VAL A 34 -3.57 -1.43 9.76
CA VAL A 34 -4.49 -1.87 8.71
C VAL A 34 -5.58 -2.78 9.28
N GLU A 35 -5.33 -3.49 10.39
CA GLU A 35 -6.34 -4.36 11.02
C GLU A 35 -7.49 -3.56 11.61
N ASN A 36 -7.19 -2.44 12.30
CA ASN A 36 -8.18 -1.64 13.02
C ASN A 36 -8.74 -0.45 12.24
N GLU A 37 -8.18 -0.11 11.07
CA GLU A 37 -8.72 0.96 10.23
C GLU A 37 -10.00 0.58 9.48
N ASP A 38 -10.94 1.53 9.35
CA ASP A 38 -12.10 1.37 8.47
C ASP A 38 -11.65 1.15 7.02
N ALA A 39 -12.16 0.08 6.40
CA ALA A 39 -11.83 -0.27 5.03
C ALA A 39 -12.98 0.01 4.07
N LEU A 40 -12.65 0.62 2.93
CA LEU A 40 -13.57 0.72 1.81
C LEU A 40 -13.66 -0.64 1.13
N THR A 41 -14.87 -1.20 1.05
CA THR A 41 -15.08 -2.49 0.38
C THR A 41 -15.22 -2.29 -1.12
N ILE A 42 -14.46 -3.05 -1.91
CA ILE A 42 -14.48 -2.99 -3.38
C ILE A 42 -14.12 -4.34 -3.99
N THR A 43 -14.54 -4.61 -5.23
CA THR A 43 -14.08 -5.80 -5.97
C THR A 43 -12.79 -5.50 -6.73
N ALA A 44 -11.96 -6.52 -6.97
CA ALA A 44 -10.75 -6.38 -7.78
C ALA A 44 -11.06 -5.78 -9.17
N ASP A 45 -12.12 -6.27 -9.83
CA ASP A 45 -12.60 -5.74 -11.12
C ASP A 45 -12.97 -4.26 -11.06
N SER A 46 -13.74 -3.85 -10.05
CA SER A 46 -14.19 -2.46 -9.92
C SER A 46 -13.02 -1.54 -9.62
N LEU A 47 -12.12 -1.97 -8.73
CA LEU A 47 -10.92 -1.23 -8.37
C LEU A 47 -10.05 -0.99 -9.62
N TYR A 48 -9.77 -2.06 -10.38
CA TYR A 48 -9.02 -1.95 -11.63
C TYR A 48 -9.74 -1.07 -12.65
N THR A 49 -11.03 -1.28 -12.88
CA THR A 49 -11.82 -0.50 -13.85
C THR A 49 -11.81 1.00 -13.56
N ILE A 50 -11.84 1.40 -12.28
CA ILE A 50 -11.77 2.82 -11.92
C ILE A 50 -10.37 3.37 -12.26
N TYR A 51 -9.31 2.66 -11.86
CA TYR A 51 -7.94 3.08 -12.12
C TYR A 51 -7.57 3.09 -13.61
N SER A 52 -7.97 2.07 -14.37
CA SER A 52 -7.67 1.94 -15.80
C SER A 52 -8.37 3.01 -16.64
N ASN A 53 -9.53 3.51 -16.19
CA ASN A 53 -10.28 4.55 -16.89
C ASN A 53 -9.83 5.97 -16.48
N ASN A 54 -9.49 6.17 -15.21
CA ASN A 54 -9.07 7.46 -14.69
C ASN A 54 -8.18 7.29 -13.45
N GLU A 55 -6.87 7.31 -13.66
CA GLU A 55 -5.88 7.17 -12.59
C GLU A 55 -6.03 8.27 -11.52
N ASP A 56 -6.21 9.53 -11.91
CA ASP A 56 -6.39 10.64 -10.98
C ASP A 56 -7.65 10.48 -10.12
N GLY A 57 -8.74 10.00 -10.72
CA GLY A 57 -9.98 9.67 -10.04
C GLY A 57 -9.82 8.51 -9.05
N GLY A 58 -9.13 7.44 -9.47
CA GLY A 58 -8.76 6.33 -8.60
C GLY A 58 -7.89 6.78 -7.44
N ASN A 59 -6.89 7.64 -7.70
CA ASN A 59 -6.02 8.18 -6.67
C ASN A 59 -6.79 9.03 -5.65
N ALA A 60 -7.70 9.90 -6.10
CA ALA A 60 -8.54 10.68 -5.22
C ALA A 60 -9.45 9.81 -4.32
N LEU A 61 -9.92 8.66 -4.85
CA LEU A 61 -10.83 7.77 -4.14
C LEU A 61 -10.14 6.75 -3.24
N PHE A 62 -8.95 6.27 -3.60
CA PHE A 62 -8.36 5.07 -3.01
C PHE A 62 -6.90 5.20 -2.58
N LEU A 63 -6.11 6.10 -3.18
CA LEU A 63 -4.68 6.20 -2.85
C LEU A 63 -4.48 6.44 -1.36
N ASP A 64 -3.55 5.68 -0.78
CA ASP A 64 -3.22 5.70 0.65
C ASP A 64 -4.39 5.34 1.58
N LYS A 65 -5.51 4.82 1.06
CA LYS A 65 -6.63 4.33 1.88
C LYS A 65 -6.56 2.83 2.08
N THR A 66 -7.15 2.40 3.19
CA THR A 66 -7.30 0.98 3.50
C THR A 66 -8.53 0.44 2.76
N LEU A 67 -8.30 -0.59 1.96
CA LEU A 67 -9.32 -1.23 1.12
C LEU A 67 -9.54 -2.67 1.58
N GLN A 68 -10.78 -3.12 1.51
CA GLN A 68 -11.15 -4.52 1.59
C GLN A 68 -11.52 -4.99 0.19
N VAL A 69 -10.58 -5.66 -0.47
CA VAL A 69 -10.69 -6.09 -1.86
C VAL A 69 -11.19 -7.53 -1.91
N THR A 70 -12.29 -7.75 -2.64
CA THR A 70 -12.79 -9.10 -2.94
C THR A 70 -12.41 -9.48 -4.37
N GLY A 71 -11.82 -10.64 -4.57
CA GLY A 71 -11.40 -11.09 -5.90
C GLY A 71 -11.09 -12.58 -5.99
N GLU A 72 -11.09 -13.10 -7.21
CA GLU A 72 -10.63 -14.46 -7.54
C GLU A 72 -9.10 -14.46 -7.63
N ILE A 73 -8.45 -15.47 -7.03
CA ILE A 73 -7.00 -15.66 -7.14
C ILE A 73 -6.65 -16.07 -8.57
N LEU A 74 -5.87 -15.25 -9.25
CA LEU A 74 -5.25 -15.59 -10.52
C LEU A 74 -3.99 -16.44 -10.32
N ASP A 75 -3.07 -15.94 -9.49
CA ASP A 75 -1.79 -16.61 -9.22
C ASP A 75 -1.14 -16.10 -7.92
N THR A 76 -0.14 -16.82 -7.44
CA THR A 76 0.63 -16.52 -6.23
C THR A 76 2.12 -16.55 -6.52
N LEU A 77 2.81 -15.46 -6.20
CA LEU A 77 4.23 -15.29 -6.42
C LEU A 77 4.93 -14.95 -5.11
N HIS A 78 6.27 -14.96 -5.14
CA HIS A 78 7.10 -14.38 -4.10
C HIS A 78 7.93 -13.26 -4.69
N ASN A 79 8.03 -12.14 -3.98
CA ASN A 79 8.93 -11.07 -4.40
C ASN A 79 10.40 -11.40 -4.03
N ASN A 80 11.32 -10.55 -4.48
CA ASN A 80 12.77 -10.74 -4.29
C ASN A 80 13.22 -10.72 -2.82
N ILE A 81 12.36 -10.30 -1.89
CA ILE A 81 12.61 -10.27 -0.44
C ILE A 81 11.81 -11.35 0.31
N GLY A 82 11.18 -12.28 -0.41
CA GLY A 82 10.49 -13.45 0.15
C GLY A 82 9.07 -13.19 0.65
N GLN A 83 8.47 -12.03 0.35
CA GLN A 83 7.07 -11.77 0.68
C GLN A 83 6.14 -12.41 -0.34
N SER A 84 5.02 -12.95 0.14
CA SER A 84 3.96 -13.47 -0.73
C SER A 84 3.26 -12.33 -1.46
N VAL A 85 3.12 -12.49 -2.77
CA VAL A 85 2.43 -11.58 -3.68
C VAL A 85 1.28 -12.34 -4.31
N LEU A 86 0.08 -11.81 -4.18
CA LEU A 86 -1.12 -12.42 -4.70
C LEU A 86 -1.65 -11.59 -5.86
N LEU A 87 -1.88 -12.25 -6.98
CA LEU A 87 -2.50 -11.64 -8.16
C LEU A 87 -3.99 -11.97 -8.12
N LEU A 88 -4.83 -10.94 -7.97
CA LEU A 88 -6.27 -11.08 -8.11
C LEU A 88 -6.67 -10.82 -9.56
N LYS A 89 -7.48 -11.71 -10.10
CA LYS A 89 -8.01 -11.64 -11.45
C LYS A 89 -8.89 -10.40 -11.62
N VAL A 90 -8.80 -9.78 -12.79
CA VAL A 90 -9.65 -8.67 -13.20
C VAL A 90 -10.18 -8.92 -14.62
N ASN A 91 -11.07 -8.06 -15.10
CA ASN A 91 -11.65 -8.05 -16.45
C ASN A 91 -10.65 -7.71 -17.59
N SER A 92 -9.37 -7.98 -17.40
CA SER A 92 -8.28 -7.84 -18.37
C SER A 92 -7.30 -8.99 -18.21
N GLU A 93 -6.95 -9.67 -19.30
CA GLU A 93 -6.05 -10.83 -19.28
C GLU A 93 -4.59 -10.46 -18.98
N LEU A 94 -4.23 -9.18 -19.13
CA LEU A 94 -2.86 -8.68 -18.99
C LEU A 94 -2.65 -7.87 -17.70
N SER A 95 -3.67 -7.79 -16.85
CA SER A 95 -3.65 -6.95 -15.64
C SER A 95 -4.16 -7.73 -14.44
N SER A 96 -3.85 -7.22 -13.26
CA SER A 96 -4.29 -7.78 -11.99
C SER A 96 -4.38 -6.71 -10.90
N VAL A 97 -5.05 -7.04 -9.80
CA VAL A 97 -4.82 -6.34 -8.53
C VAL A 97 -3.76 -7.10 -7.76
N VAL A 98 -2.60 -6.48 -7.58
CA VAL A 98 -1.42 -7.08 -6.96
C VAL A 98 -1.44 -6.77 -5.46
N CYS A 99 -1.60 -7.80 -4.65
CA CYS A 99 -1.64 -7.71 -3.20
C CYS A 99 -0.33 -8.24 -2.60
N THR A 100 0.47 -7.36 -2.00
CA THR A 100 1.72 -7.74 -1.33
C THR A 100 1.49 -7.89 0.17
N PHE A 101 1.70 -9.08 0.69
CA PHE A 101 1.50 -9.41 2.11
C PHE A 101 2.71 -9.01 2.95
N THR A 102 2.46 -8.65 4.21
CA THR A 102 3.53 -8.32 5.17
C THR A 102 4.25 -9.58 5.64
N GLU A 103 3.53 -10.70 5.74
CA GLU A 103 4.03 -12.00 6.15
C GLU A 103 3.91 -13.01 5.01
N SER A 104 4.77 -14.04 5.01
CA SER A 104 4.65 -15.14 4.04
C SER A 104 3.38 -15.92 4.36
N ILE A 105 2.47 -16.02 3.38
CA ILE A 105 1.26 -16.82 3.50
C ILE A 105 1.36 -17.96 2.51
N ASP A 106 1.47 -19.17 3.06
CA ASP A 106 1.37 -20.39 2.29
C ASP A 106 -0.10 -20.82 2.16
N ASN A 107 -0.43 -21.58 1.11
CA ASN A 107 -1.73 -22.25 0.87
C ASN A 107 -2.84 -21.43 0.17
N PHE A 108 -2.49 -20.44 -0.65
CA PHE A 108 -3.46 -19.90 -1.60
C PHE A 108 -3.70 -20.88 -2.76
N ILE A 109 -4.98 -21.10 -3.10
CA ILE A 109 -5.39 -21.99 -4.19
C ILE A 109 -5.89 -21.10 -5.34
N PRO A 110 -5.33 -21.21 -6.56
CA PRO A 110 -5.86 -20.52 -7.73
C PRO A 110 -7.36 -20.77 -7.94
N SER A 111 -8.05 -19.80 -8.51
CA SER A 111 -9.52 -19.79 -8.71
C SER A 111 -10.38 -19.71 -7.44
N GLN A 112 -9.78 -19.60 -6.25
CA GLN A 112 -10.52 -19.33 -5.02
C GLN A 112 -10.91 -17.85 -4.93
N ILE A 113 -12.11 -17.57 -4.43
CA ILE A 113 -12.51 -16.19 -4.13
C ILE A 113 -12.09 -15.86 -2.70
N ILE A 114 -11.43 -14.73 -2.52
CA ILE A 114 -10.98 -14.28 -1.20
C ILE A 114 -11.30 -12.82 -0.97
N ILE A 115 -11.23 -12.44 0.30
CA ILE A 115 -11.33 -11.08 0.80
C ILE A 115 -10.01 -10.75 1.48
N VAL A 116 -9.31 -9.76 0.95
CA VAL A 116 -8.06 -9.23 1.49
C VAL A 116 -8.23 -7.79 1.92
N LYS A 117 -7.53 -7.38 2.97
CA LYS A 117 -7.47 -5.99 3.41
C LYS A 117 -6.06 -5.48 3.22
N GLY A 118 -5.90 -4.26 2.74
CA GLY A 118 -4.58 -3.68 2.49
C GLY A 118 -4.64 -2.20 2.15
N ILE A 119 -3.49 -1.56 2.02
CA ILE A 119 -3.37 -0.14 1.68
C ILE A 119 -3.19 0.00 0.17
N CYS A 120 -4.03 0.78 -0.48
CA CYS A 120 -3.86 1.05 -1.91
C CYS A 120 -2.64 1.95 -2.15
N SER A 121 -1.74 1.49 -3.01
CA SER A 121 -0.53 2.19 -3.41
C SER A 121 -0.65 2.84 -4.79
N GLY A 122 -1.81 2.73 -5.45
CA GLY A 122 -2.07 3.31 -6.76
C GLY A 122 -1.98 2.32 -7.92
N TYR A 123 -1.81 2.86 -9.13
CA TYR A 123 -1.81 2.13 -10.41
C TYR A 123 -0.52 2.43 -11.16
N ASP A 124 0.12 1.41 -11.73
CA ASP A 124 1.41 1.55 -12.43
C ASP A 124 1.28 1.62 -13.96
N GLY A 125 0.06 1.75 -14.47
CA GLY A 125 -0.26 1.69 -15.90
C GLY A 125 -0.63 0.29 -16.39
N ILE A 126 -0.46 -0.75 -15.58
CA ILE A 126 -0.85 -2.13 -15.90
C ILE A 126 -1.66 -2.74 -14.76
N ASP A 127 -1.17 -2.67 -13.54
CA ASP A 127 -1.78 -3.27 -12.35
C ASP A 127 -2.11 -2.22 -11.29
N VAL A 128 -3.13 -2.51 -10.50
CA VAL A 128 -3.35 -1.77 -9.24
C VAL A 128 -2.57 -2.46 -8.12
N LYS A 129 -1.77 -1.69 -7.38
CA LYS A 129 -0.96 -2.21 -6.27
C LYS A 129 -1.65 -1.95 -4.94
N VAL A 130 -1.73 -3.00 -4.13
CA VAL A 130 -2.19 -2.95 -2.74
C VAL A 130 -1.10 -3.55 -1.87
N GLY A 131 -0.58 -2.75 -0.93
CA GLY A 131 0.49 -3.13 -0.03
C GLY A 131 -0.01 -3.45 1.38
N LYS A 132 0.86 -4.08 2.18
CA LYS A 132 0.58 -4.49 3.56
C LYS A 132 -0.71 -5.31 3.67
N CYS A 133 -0.91 -6.23 2.72
CA CYS A 133 -2.11 -7.02 2.65
C CYS A 133 -2.18 -8.04 3.80
N MET A 134 -3.40 -8.29 4.25
CA MET A 134 -3.77 -9.33 5.20
C MET A 134 -5.01 -10.07 4.69
N LEU A 135 -5.08 -11.37 4.96
CA LEU A 135 -6.24 -12.19 4.60
C LEU A 135 -7.35 -11.95 5.63
N VAL A 136 -8.52 -11.52 5.16
CA VAL A 136 -9.71 -11.38 6.03
C VAL A 136 -10.51 -12.66 6.03
N LYS A 137 -10.81 -13.19 4.83
CA LYS A 137 -11.65 -14.36 4.67
C LYS A 137 -11.44 -15.03 3.32
N THR A 138 -11.59 -16.34 3.33
CA THR A 138 -11.68 -17.16 2.13
C THR A 138 -13.13 -17.58 1.88
N LEU A 139 -13.63 -17.37 0.67
CA LEU A 139 -14.97 -17.78 0.25
C LEU A 139 -14.86 -19.11 -0.49
N ASN A 140 -15.23 -20.19 0.21
CA ASN A 140 -15.36 -21.54 -0.34
C ASN A 140 -16.75 -21.78 -0.90
#